data_AF-A0A358Q157-F1
#
_entry.id   AF-A0A358Q157-F1
#
_cell.length_a   1.000
_cell.length_b   1.000
_cell.length_c   1.000
_cell.angle_alpha   90.00
_cell.angle_beta   90.00
_cell.angle_gamma   90.00
#
_symmetry.space_group_name_H-M   'P 1'
#
loop_
_entity.id
_entity.type
_entity.pdbx_description
1 polymer ?
#
loop_
_entity_poly.entity_id
_entity_poly.type
_entity_poly.pdbx_seq_one_letter_code
_entity_poly.pdbx_strand_id
1 'polypeptide(L)'
;MVDKNLSVDRTPDMIAIEINSIKEQTRKIVLFNSIEIGRRLAEAKLMLPHGEWGDWLSKSVDYSQRTASNLIRIFEEYGSSQMVLFCDNAKSQALANLSYTQAVALLGIPQDERVAFIHDHDIDNMSTRELQQAIKEKQELEAKVMELEVAWAKDKNLADNAKRIADEKAEEAQKLLEEKQNIESDLRVTDKVLRDTQADVKKLQDALEKERQQSKEEVERLSGQLSDAKANGASDEMVSKLQAELKEARNLVDTLTQELDKPIEVTAADVVEKIPEAVQKELDELRKKVQDKESPQQGSTARVRFSVHFETLVNDFKSLLGTLVEIKETDSEAHDKYKKAVAGLIGKMSERL
;
A
#
# COMPACT_ATOMS: atom_id res chain seq x y z
N MET A 1 -9.22 7.63 -99.18
CA MET A 1 -8.00 6.84 -98.95
C MET A 1 -6.92 7.82 -98.53
N VAL A 2 -6.34 7.77 -97.34
CA VAL A 2 -6.02 6.63 -96.49
C VAL A 2 -6.09 7.09 -95.02
N ASP A 3 -6.74 6.28 -94.19
CA ASP A 3 -6.75 6.41 -92.74
C ASP A 3 -5.33 6.48 -92.19
N LYS A 4 -5.01 7.61 -91.56
CA LYS A 4 -3.75 7.82 -90.84
C LYS A 4 -3.87 7.07 -89.53
N ASN A 5 -3.61 5.77 -89.58
CA ASN A 5 -3.51 4.91 -88.41
C ASN A 5 -2.37 5.46 -87.54
N LEU A 6 -2.73 6.15 -86.44
CA LEU A 6 -1.79 6.47 -85.37
C LEU A 6 -1.33 5.15 -84.75
N SER A 7 -0.26 4.58 -85.29
CA SER A 7 0.51 3.54 -84.62
C SER A 7 1.14 4.17 -83.38
N VAL A 8 0.44 4.10 -82.26
CA VAL A 8 1.04 4.35 -80.95
C VAL A 8 2.01 3.20 -80.71
N ASP A 9 3.31 3.47 -80.85
CA ASP A 9 4.34 2.48 -80.59
C ASP A 9 4.22 2.00 -79.15
N ARG A 10 3.75 0.76 -78.98
CA ARG A 10 3.57 0.14 -77.66
C ARG A 10 4.92 -0.04 -77.00
N THR A 11 5.22 0.77 -75.99
CA THR A 11 6.46 0.64 -75.20
C THR A 11 6.26 -0.37 -74.06
N PRO A 12 7.34 -1.04 -73.61
CA PRO A 12 7.29 -1.85 -72.39
C PRO A 12 6.75 -1.10 -71.17
N ASP A 13 7.04 0.20 -71.05
CA ASP A 13 6.55 1.05 -69.96
C ASP A 13 5.03 1.24 -70.02
N MET A 14 4.47 1.46 -71.22
CA MET A 14 3.02 1.56 -71.41
C MET A 14 2.31 0.25 -71.02
N ILE A 15 2.89 -0.89 -71.41
CA ILE A 15 2.39 -2.23 -71.04
C ILE A 15 2.47 -2.44 -69.53
N ALA A 16 3.54 -2.00 -68.87
CA ALA A 16 3.67 -2.11 -67.41
C ALA A 16 2.59 -1.29 -66.67
N ILE A 17 2.28 -0.08 -67.16
CA ILE A 17 1.19 0.75 -66.62
C ILE A 17 -0.17 0.05 -66.81
N GLU A 18 -0.46 -0.50 -68.00
CA GLU A 18 -1.68 -1.27 -68.28
C GLU A 18 -1.82 -2.47 -67.33
N ILE A 19 -0.75 -3.26 -67.16
CA ILE A 19 -0.74 -4.43 -66.26
C ILE A 19 -1.01 -4.00 -64.81
N ASN A 20 -0.38 -2.92 -64.34
CA ASN A 20 -0.56 -2.44 -62.97
C ASN A 20 -1.99 -1.90 -62.74
N SER A 21 -2.58 -1.24 -63.74
CA SER A 21 -3.98 -0.82 -63.70
C SER A 21 -4.93 -2.01 -63.60
N ILE A 22 -4.72 -3.07 -64.41
CA ILE A 22 -5.51 -4.32 -64.33
C ILE A 22 -5.38 -4.95 -62.95
N LYS A 23 -4.17 -5.00 -62.36
CA LYS A 23 -3.96 -5.55 -61.01
C LYS A 23 -4.76 -4.77 -59.96
N GLU A 24 -4.72 -3.44 -60.01
CA GLU A 24 -5.45 -2.58 -59.08
C GLU A 24 -6.97 -2.76 -59.19
N GLN A 25 -7.50 -2.72 -60.43
CA GLN A 25 -8.92 -2.96 -60.69
C GLN A 25 -9.36 -4.35 -60.21
N THR A 26 -8.55 -5.37 -60.48
CA THR A 26 -8.83 -6.74 -60.02
C THR A 26 -8.90 -6.81 -58.51
N ARG A 27 -7.95 -6.19 -57.79
CA ARG A 27 -7.98 -6.15 -56.31
C ARG A 27 -9.26 -5.51 -55.78
N LYS A 28 -9.66 -4.37 -56.33
CA LYS A 28 -10.89 -3.65 -55.97
C LYS A 28 -12.13 -4.52 -56.17
N ILE A 29 -12.25 -5.17 -57.33
CA ILE A 29 -13.38 -6.06 -57.66
C ILE A 29 -13.44 -7.24 -56.69
N VAL A 30 -12.31 -7.88 -56.40
CA VAL A 30 -12.27 -9.02 -55.47
C VAL A 30 -12.68 -8.60 -54.06
N LEU A 31 -12.21 -7.47 -53.56
CA LEU A 31 -12.62 -6.96 -52.24
C LEU A 31 -14.12 -6.63 -52.22
N PHE A 32 -14.62 -5.93 -53.23
CA PHE A 32 -16.04 -5.59 -53.35
C PHE A 32 -16.93 -6.84 -53.37
N ASN A 33 -16.60 -7.83 -54.20
CA ASN A 33 -17.35 -9.08 -54.27
C ASN A 33 -17.29 -9.85 -52.95
N SER A 34 -16.15 -9.80 -52.25
CA SER A 34 -16.00 -10.43 -50.94
C SER A 34 -16.94 -9.81 -49.89
N ILE A 35 -17.11 -8.48 -49.91
CA ILE A 35 -18.06 -7.77 -49.05
C ILE A 35 -19.51 -8.17 -49.39
N GLU A 36 -19.87 -8.23 -50.66
CA GLU A 36 -21.24 -8.60 -51.07
C GLU A 36 -21.56 -10.07 -50.72
N ILE A 37 -20.60 -10.97 -50.88
CA ILE A 37 -20.73 -12.36 -50.41
C ILE A 37 -20.93 -12.38 -48.89
N GLY A 38 -20.14 -11.60 -48.14
CA GLY A 38 -20.28 -11.44 -46.70
C GLY A 38 -21.69 -10.98 -46.29
N ARG A 39 -22.25 -10.00 -47.00
CA ARG A 39 -23.63 -9.53 -46.81
C ARG A 39 -24.65 -10.64 -46.99
N ARG A 40 -24.56 -11.44 -48.07
CA ARG A 40 -25.50 -12.54 -48.33
C ARG A 40 -25.33 -13.69 -47.35
N LEU A 41 -24.10 -13.96 -46.91
CA LEU A 41 -23.83 -14.94 -45.86
C LEU A 41 -24.43 -14.50 -44.52
N ALA A 42 -24.35 -13.21 -44.18
CA ALA A 42 -24.99 -12.66 -42.97
C ALA A 42 -26.52 -12.81 -43.03
N GLU A 43 -27.13 -12.51 -44.18
CA GLU A 43 -28.57 -12.70 -44.42
C GLU A 43 -28.99 -14.17 -44.31
N ALA A 44 -28.30 -15.08 -45.00
CA ALA A 44 -28.57 -16.51 -44.96
C ALA A 44 -28.43 -17.08 -43.54
N LYS A 45 -27.43 -16.61 -42.77
CA LYS A 45 -27.20 -17.04 -41.39
C LYS A 45 -28.35 -16.69 -40.44
N LEU A 46 -29.10 -15.61 -40.71
CA LEU A 46 -30.29 -15.23 -39.94
C LEU A 46 -31.52 -16.09 -40.28
N MET A 47 -31.56 -16.67 -41.49
CA MET A 47 -32.69 -17.48 -41.97
C MET A 47 -32.54 -18.97 -41.63
N LEU A 48 -31.34 -19.41 -41.25
CA LEU A 48 -31.04 -20.82 -40.97
C LEU A 48 -31.29 -21.19 -39.50
N PRO A 49 -31.86 -22.38 -39.23
CA PRO A 49 -31.94 -22.92 -37.89
C PRO A 49 -30.57 -23.09 -37.21
N HIS A 50 -30.56 -23.05 -35.88
CA HIS A 50 -29.35 -23.32 -35.11
C HIS A 50 -28.78 -24.71 -35.42
N GLY A 51 -27.47 -24.77 -35.72
CA GLY A 51 -26.74 -26.01 -35.99
C GLY A 51 -26.61 -26.38 -37.47
N GLU A 52 -27.43 -25.83 -38.37
CA GLU A 52 -27.39 -26.16 -39.81
C GLU A 52 -26.39 -25.33 -40.62
N TRP A 53 -25.81 -24.29 -40.01
CA TRP A 53 -24.92 -23.34 -40.69
C TRP A 53 -23.71 -24.01 -41.36
N GLY A 54 -23.03 -24.93 -40.65
CA GLY A 54 -21.83 -25.59 -41.18
C GLY A 54 -22.13 -26.49 -42.39
N ASP A 55 -23.22 -27.25 -42.30
CA ASP A 55 -23.70 -28.13 -43.37
C ASP A 55 -24.13 -27.35 -44.60
N TRP A 56 -24.88 -26.26 -44.39
CA TRP A 56 -25.35 -25.40 -45.47
C TRP A 56 -24.18 -24.74 -46.21
N LEU A 57 -23.16 -24.26 -45.49
CA LEU A 57 -21.97 -23.68 -46.08
C LEU A 57 -21.23 -24.65 -47.00
N SER A 58 -21.04 -25.89 -46.57
CA SER A 58 -20.34 -26.90 -47.36
C SER A 58 -21.16 -27.37 -48.56
N LYS A 59 -22.47 -27.55 -48.40
CA LYS A 59 -23.33 -28.13 -49.46
C LYS A 59 -23.79 -27.12 -50.50
N SER A 60 -24.01 -25.86 -50.11
CA SER A 60 -24.69 -24.87 -50.96
C SER A 60 -23.73 -23.86 -51.61
N VAL A 61 -22.64 -23.51 -50.94
CA VAL A 61 -21.73 -22.43 -51.37
C VAL A 61 -20.25 -22.79 -51.31
N ASP A 62 -19.92 -24.03 -50.96
CA ASP A 62 -18.55 -24.58 -50.88
C ASP A 62 -17.58 -23.72 -50.04
N TYR A 63 -18.07 -23.20 -48.91
CA TYR A 63 -17.25 -22.42 -47.98
C TYR A 63 -16.96 -23.17 -46.68
N SER A 64 -15.75 -22.96 -46.16
CA SER A 64 -15.45 -23.29 -44.77
C SER A 64 -16.11 -22.29 -43.82
N GLN A 65 -16.39 -22.70 -42.58
CA GLN A 65 -16.89 -21.79 -41.55
C GLN A 65 -15.95 -20.59 -41.31
N ARG A 66 -14.63 -20.82 -41.36
CA ARG A 66 -13.63 -19.76 -41.21
C ARG A 66 -13.71 -18.73 -42.34
N THR A 67 -13.80 -19.19 -43.58
CA THR A 67 -13.93 -18.32 -44.76
C THR A 67 -15.21 -17.49 -44.68
N ALA A 68 -16.34 -18.14 -44.40
CA ALA A 68 -17.63 -17.46 -44.27
C ALA A 68 -17.64 -16.43 -43.14
N SER A 69 -17.04 -16.77 -41.99
CA SER A 69 -16.89 -15.84 -40.86
C SER A 69 -16.05 -14.60 -41.24
N ASN A 70 -14.91 -14.79 -41.92
CA ASN A 70 -14.10 -13.67 -42.39
C ASN A 70 -14.86 -12.77 -43.37
N LEU A 71 -15.57 -13.35 -44.34
CA LEU A 71 -16.38 -12.60 -45.30
C LEU A 71 -17.49 -11.78 -44.63
N ILE A 72 -18.21 -12.37 -43.66
CA ILE A 72 -19.23 -11.67 -42.88
C ILE A 72 -18.59 -10.51 -42.09
N ARG A 73 -17.47 -10.73 -41.41
CA ARG A 73 -16.77 -9.68 -40.64
C ARG A 73 -16.29 -8.54 -41.52
N ILE A 74 -15.77 -8.85 -42.71
CA ILE A 74 -15.40 -7.83 -43.70
C ILE A 74 -16.61 -6.98 -44.10
N PHE A 75 -17.77 -7.61 -44.29
CA PHE A 75 -19.02 -6.88 -44.52
C PHE A 75 -19.46 -6.03 -43.32
N GLU A 76 -19.40 -6.55 -42.09
CA GLU A 76 -19.80 -5.80 -40.89
C GLU A 76 -18.94 -4.53 -40.71
N GLU A 77 -17.64 -4.64 -40.97
CA GLU A 77 -16.65 -3.61 -40.68
C GLU A 77 -16.43 -2.62 -41.85
N TYR A 78 -16.47 -3.11 -43.09
CA TYR A 78 -16.22 -2.32 -44.30
C TYR A 78 -17.47 -2.15 -45.18
N GLY A 79 -18.57 -2.87 -44.91
CA GLY A 79 -19.78 -2.86 -45.73
C GLY A 79 -20.54 -1.53 -45.70
N SER A 80 -20.55 -0.84 -44.56
CA SER A 80 -21.07 0.53 -44.43
C SER A 80 -20.24 1.54 -45.22
N SER A 81 -18.97 1.22 -45.46
CA SER A 81 -18.04 2.02 -46.26
C SER A 81 -18.12 1.70 -47.76
N GLN A 82 -19.01 0.82 -48.23
CA GLN A 82 -19.11 0.49 -49.66
C GLN A 82 -19.42 1.69 -50.55
N MET A 83 -20.28 2.62 -50.11
CA MET A 83 -20.49 3.87 -50.84
C MET A 83 -19.26 4.78 -50.78
N VAL A 84 -18.50 4.72 -49.69
CA VAL A 84 -17.28 5.51 -49.48
C VAL A 84 -16.12 4.98 -50.32
N LEU A 85 -15.96 3.66 -50.50
CA LEU A 85 -14.93 3.00 -51.33
C LEU A 85 -14.91 3.48 -52.79
N PHE A 86 -16.01 4.05 -53.27
CA PHE A 86 -16.14 4.62 -54.62
C PHE A 86 -16.27 6.16 -54.64
N CYS A 87 -16.20 6.83 -53.48
CA CYS A 87 -16.18 8.29 -53.37
C CYS A 87 -14.74 8.79 -53.20
N ASP A 88 -14.36 9.86 -53.90
CA ASP A 88 -13.05 10.53 -53.76
C ASP A 88 -12.94 11.28 -52.42
N ASN A 89 -12.68 10.56 -51.34
CA ASN A 89 -12.22 11.15 -50.08
C ASN A 89 -10.98 10.41 -49.54
N ALA A 90 -10.19 11.07 -48.70
CA ALA A 90 -8.90 10.55 -48.24
C ALA A 90 -9.01 9.19 -47.50
N LYS A 91 -10.12 8.94 -46.79
CA LYS A 91 -10.37 7.64 -46.12
C LYS A 91 -10.72 6.53 -47.12
N SER A 92 -11.40 6.89 -48.20
CA SER A 92 -11.71 5.99 -49.31
C SER A 92 -10.45 5.55 -50.04
N GLN A 93 -9.54 6.48 -50.34
CA GLN A 93 -8.31 6.17 -51.09
C GLN A 93 -7.40 5.18 -50.34
N ALA A 94 -7.24 5.35 -49.02
CA ALA A 94 -6.46 4.43 -48.18
C ALA A 94 -7.06 3.01 -48.09
N LEU A 95 -8.40 2.90 -48.14
CA LEU A 95 -9.11 1.62 -48.10
C LEU A 95 -9.34 1.00 -49.48
N ALA A 96 -9.30 1.81 -50.55
CA ALA A 96 -9.61 1.40 -51.91
C ALA A 96 -8.50 0.52 -52.54
N ASN A 97 -7.27 0.61 -52.06
CA ASN A 97 -6.15 -0.18 -52.60
C ASN A 97 -5.94 -1.54 -51.90
N LEU A 98 -6.70 -1.81 -50.84
CA LEU A 98 -6.58 -3.03 -50.06
C LEU A 98 -6.98 -4.28 -50.86
N SER A 99 -6.17 -5.33 -50.74
CA SER A 99 -6.60 -6.68 -51.11
C SER A 99 -7.50 -7.30 -50.04
N TYR A 100 -8.27 -8.33 -50.41
CA TYR A 100 -9.09 -9.10 -49.45
C TYR A 100 -8.28 -9.60 -48.25
N THR A 101 -7.09 -10.14 -48.47
CA THR A 101 -6.26 -10.69 -47.40
C THR A 101 -5.71 -9.61 -46.47
N GLN A 102 -5.36 -8.42 -47.00
CA GLN A 102 -4.97 -7.27 -46.19
C GLN A 102 -6.16 -6.72 -45.39
N ALA A 103 -7.35 -6.62 -46.00
CA ALA A 103 -8.55 -6.19 -45.30
C ALA A 103 -8.89 -7.12 -44.12
N VAL A 104 -8.71 -8.44 -44.29
CA VAL A 104 -8.89 -9.44 -43.22
C VAL A 104 -7.82 -9.29 -42.14
N ALA A 105 -6.56 -9.02 -42.51
CA ALA A 105 -5.50 -8.79 -41.53
C ALA A 105 -5.78 -7.55 -40.65
N LEU A 106 -6.24 -6.45 -41.27
CA LEU A 106 -6.58 -5.21 -40.58
C LEU A 106 -7.75 -5.33 -39.60
N LEU A 107 -8.57 -6.40 -39.68
CA LEU A 107 -9.59 -6.69 -38.66
C LEU A 107 -8.98 -6.95 -37.26
N GLY A 108 -7.68 -7.19 -37.16
CA GLY A 108 -6.96 -7.28 -35.89
C GLY A 108 -6.69 -5.92 -35.23
N ILE A 109 -6.93 -4.82 -35.94
CA ILE A 109 -6.77 -3.45 -35.44
C ILE A 109 -8.17 -2.83 -35.21
N PRO A 110 -8.38 -2.06 -34.13
CA PRO A 110 -9.59 -1.26 -33.91
C PRO A 110 -9.92 -0.35 -35.11
N GLN A 111 -11.20 -0.19 -35.44
CA GLN A 111 -11.64 0.50 -36.66
C GLN A 111 -11.14 1.96 -36.76
N ASP A 112 -11.10 2.65 -35.63
CA ASP A 112 -10.63 4.02 -35.46
C ASP A 112 -9.13 4.18 -35.69
N GLU A 113 -8.35 3.15 -35.36
CA GLU A 113 -6.90 3.14 -35.54
C GLU A 113 -6.45 2.68 -36.93
N ARG A 114 -7.29 1.93 -37.67
CA ARG A 114 -6.92 1.37 -38.99
C ARG A 114 -6.47 2.44 -39.98
N VAL A 115 -7.14 3.59 -40.04
CA VAL A 115 -6.77 4.66 -40.99
C VAL A 115 -5.39 5.25 -40.67
N ALA A 116 -5.10 5.48 -39.39
CA ALA A 116 -3.78 5.94 -38.95
C ALA A 116 -2.73 4.86 -39.24
N PHE A 117 -3.05 3.59 -38.96
CA PHE A 117 -2.15 2.48 -39.24
C PHE A 117 -1.83 2.33 -40.74
N ILE A 118 -2.82 2.49 -41.64
CA ILE A 118 -2.63 2.47 -43.10
C ILE A 118 -1.81 3.68 -43.58
N HIS A 119 -1.91 4.83 -42.90
CA HIS A 119 -1.11 6.01 -43.25
C HIS A 119 0.35 5.85 -42.80
N ASP A 120 0.56 5.31 -41.59
CA ASP A 120 1.89 5.19 -40.99
C ASP A 120 2.69 3.99 -41.52
N HIS A 121 1.99 3.01 -42.12
CA HIS A 121 2.61 1.84 -42.74
C HIS A 121 2.29 1.85 -44.25
N ASP A 122 3.30 1.65 -45.10
CA ASP A 122 3.12 1.53 -46.55
C ASP A 122 2.47 0.19 -46.93
N ILE A 123 1.18 0.03 -46.61
CA ILE A 123 0.44 -1.23 -46.78
C ILE A 123 0.34 -1.63 -48.25
N ASP A 124 0.37 -0.66 -49.17
CA ASP A 124 0.29 -0.90 -50.61
C ASP A 124 1.50 -1.70 -51.12
N ASN A 125 2.67 -1.52 -50.50
CA ASN A 125 3.90 -2.25 -50.84
C ASN A 125 4.22 -3.42 -49.89
N MET A 126 3.55 -3.52 -48.74
CA MET A 126 3.74 -4.64 -47.81
C MET A 126 3.03 -5.92 -48.25
N SER A 127 3.73 -7.05 -48.15
CA SER A 127 3.09 -8.35 -48.28
C SER A 127 2.10 -8.61 -47.13
N THR A 128 1.10 -9.46 -47.36
CA THR A 128 0.15 -9.85 -46.30
C THR A 128 0.85 -10.43 -45.06
N ARG A 129 1.99 -11.11 -45.24
CA ARG A 129 2.77 -11.69 -44.15
C ARG A 129 3.46 -10.62 -43.31
N GLU A 130 4.05 -9.61 -43.96
CA GLU A 130 4.66 -8.47 -43.26
C GLU A 130 3.60 -7.65 -42.53
N LEU A 131 2.43 -7.44 -43.14
CA LEU A 131 1.31 -6.77 -42.49
C LEU A 131 0.86 -7.51 -41.22
N GLN A 132 0.71 -8.84 -41.30
CA GLN A 132 0.37 -9.65 -40.12
C GLN A 132 1.41 -9.57 -39.02
N GLN A 133 2.70 -9.54 -39.39
CA GLN A 133 3.79 -9.40 -38.44
C GLN A 133 3.76 -8.02 -37.75
N ALA A 134 3.59 -6.93 -38.51
CA ALA A 134 3.49 -5.58 -37.96
C ALA A 134 2.31 -5.42 -37.00
N ILE A 135 1.14 -5.99 -37.34
CA ILE A 135 -0.03 -5.99 -36.46
C ILE A 135 0.26 -6.76 -35.17
N LYS A 136 0.92 -7.92 -35.27
CA LYS A 136 1.27 -8.73 -34.11
C LYS A 136 2.26 -8.00 -33.19
N GLU A 137 3.27 -7.35 -33.77
CA GLU A 137 4.26 -6.56 -33.02
C GLU A 137 3.60 -5.38 -32.31
N LYS A 138 2.70 -4.65 -32.98
CA LYS A 138 1.90 -3.58 -32.36
C LYS A 138 1.11 -4.10 -31.16
N GLN A 139 0.38 -5.20 -31.33
CA GLN A 139 -0.41 -5.80 -30.24
C GLN A 139 0.47 -6.29 -29.07
N GLU A 140 1.63 -6.89 -29.36
CA GLU A 140 2.59 -7.32 -28.33
C GLU A 140 3.20 -6.12 -27.58
N LEU A 141 3.46 -5.01 -28.27
CA LEU A 141 3.94 -3.77 -27.66
C LEU A 141 2.86 -3.12 -26.80
N GLU A 142 1.62 -3.02 -27.29
CA GLU A 142 0.49 -2.47 -26.55
C GLU A 142 0.19 -3.27 -25.29
N ALA A 143 0.24 -4.61 -25.37
CA ALA A 143 0.08 -5.47 -24.20
C ALA A 143 1.18 -5.23 -23.15
N LYS A 144 2.44 -5.07 -23.59
CA LYS A 144 3.55 -4.75 -22.69
C LYS A 144 3.43 -3.36 -22.07
N VAL A 145 3.02 -2.36 -22.83
CA VAL A 145 2.77 -1.00 -22.32
C VAL A 145 1.68 -1.03 -21.26
N MET A 146 0.55 -1.70 -21.55
CA MET A 146 -0.54 -1.84 -20.59
C MET A 146 -0.10 -2.59 -19.32
N GLU A 147 0.70 -3.65 -19.45
CA GLU A 147 1.26 -4.38 -18.31
C GLU A 147 2.16 -3.48 -17.43
N LEU A 148 3.03 -2.69 -18.07
CA LEU A 148 3.90 -1.74 -17.38
C LEU A 148 3.11 -0.61 -16.70
N GLU A 149 2.07 -0.08 -17.33
CA GLU A 149 1.19 0.93 -16.74
C GLU A 149 0.45 0.39 -15.51
N VAL A 150 -0.07 -0.84 -15.58
CA VAL A 150 -0.71 -1.51 -14.45
C VAL A 150 0.29 -1.75 -13.32
N ALA A 151 1.51 -2.18 -13.63
CA ALA A 151 2.57 -2.36 -12.63
C ALA A 151 2.95 -1.04 -11.96
N TRP A 152 3.15 0.02 -12.75
CA TRP A 152 3.47 1.35 -12.24
C TRP A 152 2.36 1.92 -11.35
N ALA A 153 1.09 1.74 -11.74
CA ALA A 153 -0.05 2.17 -10.93
C ALA A 153 -0.13 1.41 -9.59
N LYS A 154 0.23 0.11 -9.56
CA LYS A 154 0.31 -0.66 -8.32
C LYS A 154 1.44 -0.15 -7.42
N ASP A 155 2.63 0.05 -7.97
CA ASP A 155 3.80 0.54 -7.22
C ASP A 155 3.55 1.94 -6.64
N LYS A 156 2.92 2.83 -7.41
CA LYS A 156 2.53 4.16 -6.94
C LYS A 156 1.55 4.09 -5.77
N ASN A 157 0.50 3.27 -5.88
CA ASN A 157 -0.46 3.09 -4.79
C ASN A 157 0.21 2.50 -3.54
N LEU A 158 1.18 1.60 -3.71
CA LEU A 158 1.92 1.02 -2.60
C LEU A 158 2.77 2.07 -1.89
N ALA A 159 3.46 2.94 -2.65
CA ALA A 159 4.23 4.05 -2.12
C ALA A 159 3.35 5.08 -1.39
N ASP A 160 2.22 5.46 -1.97
CA ASP A 160 1.27 6.39 -1.36
C ASP A 160 0.69 5.83 -0.06
N ASN A 161 0.34 4.53 -0.03
CA ASN A 161 -0.15 3.87 1.19
C ASN A 161 0.95 3.75 2.25
N ALA A 162 2.19 3.42 1.87
CA ALA A 162 3.32 3.36 2.79
C ALA A 162 3.60 4.74 3.41
N LYS A 163 3.51 5.81 2.62
CA LYS A 163 3.65 7.18 3.12
C LYS A 163 2.55 7.53 4.12
N ARG A 164 1.28 7.24 3.81
CA ARG A 164 0.16 7.48 4.74
C ARG A 164 0.35 6.74 6.07
N ILE A 165 0.77 5.47 6.02
CA ILE A 165 1.04 4.68 7.24
C ILE A 165 2.20 5.28 8.03
N ALA A 166 3.25 5.75 7.36
CA ALA A 166 4.38 6.40 8.02
C ALA A 166 3.96 7.71 8.72
N ASP A 167 3.14 8.52 8.05
CA ASP A 167 2.60 9.78 8.60
C ASP A 167 1.68 9.50 9.81
N GLU A 168 0.79 8.51 9.72
CA GLU A 168 -0.07 8.08 10.84
C GLU A 168 0.75 7.60 12.04
N LYS A 169 1.81 6.83 11.79
CA LYS A 169 2.71 6.35 12.84
C LYS A 169 3.54 7.45 13.46
N ALA A 170 3.95 8.45 12.68
CA ALA A 170 4.66 9.62 13.18
C ALA A 170 3.75 10.46 14.09
N GLU A 171 2.49 10.67 13.70
CA GLU A 171 1.52 11.40 14.52
C GLU A 171 1.19 10.67 15.82
N GLU A 172 1.02 9.34 15.79
CA GLU A 172 0.83 8.51 16.98
C GLU A 172 2.04 8.58 17.92
N ALA A 173 3.26 8.51 17.38
CA ALA A 173 4.48 8.65 18.17
C ALA A 173 4.62 10.03 18.81
N GLN A 174 4.19 11.10 18.11
CA GLN A 174 4.21 12.45 18.65
C GLN A 174 3.22 12.61 19.81
N LYS A 175 2.00 12.11 19.68
CA LYS A 175 1.00 12.13 20.77
C LYS A 175 1.49 11.39 22.01
N LEU A 176 2.08 10.21 21.82
CA LEU A 176 2.67 9.44 22.93
C LEU A 176 3.84 10.18 23.60
N LEU A 177 4.62 10.94 22.83
CA LEU A 177 5.70 11.74 23.39
C LEU A 177 5.17 12.91 24.23
N GLU A 178 4.13 13.61 23.74
CA GLU A 178 3.46 14.69 24.47
C GLU A 178 2.81 14.16 25.76
N GLU A 179 2.12 13.02 25.68
CA GLU A 179 1.52 12.38 26.86
C GLU A 179 2.59 11.97 27.89
N LYS A 180 3.71 11.39 27.42
CA LYS A 180 4.85 11.07 28.29
C LYS A 180 5.42 12.32 28.96
N GLN A 181 5.55 13.43 28.25
CA GLN A 181 6.05 14.69 28.82
C GLN A 181 5.11 15.24 29.89
N ASN A 182 3.79 15.16 29.65
CA ASN A 182 2.79 15.58 30.64
C ASN A 182 2.88 14.71 31.90
N ILE A 183 2.90 13.39 31.76
CA ILE A 183 3.05 12.45 32.89
C ILE A 183 4.35 12.70 33.65
N GLU A 184 5.46 12.95 32.95
CA GLU A 184 6.74 13.26 33.59
C GLU A 184 6.68 14.57 34.40
N SER A 185 5.95 15.57 33.89
CA SER A 185 5.72 16.82 34.62
C SER A 185 4.86 16.63 35.87
N ASP A 186 3.80 15.82 35.78
CA ASP A 186 2.89 15.52 36.89
C ASP A 186 3.60 14.70 37.98
N LEU A 187 4.41 13.72 37.57
CA LEU A 187 5.26 12.95 38.48
C LEU A 187 6.22 13.87 39.23
N ARG A 188 6.83 14.85 38.55
CA ARG A 188 7.74 15.80 39.19
C ARG A 188 7.05 16.69 40.22
N VAL A 189 5.82 17.12 39.94
CA VAL A 189 5.00 17.89 40.90
C VAL A 189 4.64 17.01 42.10
N THR A 190 4.19 15.78 41.85
CA THR A 190 3.82 14.81 42.88
C THR A 190 5.01 14.48 43.78
N ASP A 191 6.19 14.24 43.22
CA ASP A 191 7.44 14.00 43.96
C ASP A 191 7.79 15.17 44.88
N LYS A 192 7.60 16.40 44.40
CA LYS A 192 7.85 17.61 45.19
C LYS A 192 6.86 17.70 46.37
N VAL A 193 5.56 17.54 46.10
CA VAL A 193 4.53 17.56 47.15
C VAL A 193 4.80 16.46 48.17
N LEU A 194 5.18 15.26 47.74
CA LEU A 194 5.48 14.16 48.65
C LEU A 194 6.67 14.47 49.57
N ARG A 195 7.73 15.10 49.05
CA ARG A 195 8.87 15.56 49.86
C ARG A 195 8.48 16.65 50.84
N ASP A 196 7.68 17.62 50.41
CA ASP A 196 7.23 18.73 51.25
C ASP A 196 6.33 18.19 52.40
N THR A 197 5.38 17.31 52.08
CA THR A 197 4.53 16.63 53.07
C THR A 197 5.34 15.77 54.03
N GLN A 198 6.34 15.01 53.55
CA GLN A 198 7.23 14.24 54.42
C GLN A 198 8.03 15.14 55.37
N ALA A 199 8.49 16.30 54.90
CA ALA A 199 9.18 17.26 55.74
C ALA A 199 8.27 17.85 56.81
N ASP A 200 7.01 18.15 56.47
CA ASP A 200 6.03 18.68 57.42
C ASP A 200 5.56 17.63 58.43
N VAL A 201 5.35 16.38 58.01
CA VAL A 201 5.11 15.24 58.91
C VAL A 201 6.26 15.10 59.90
N LYS A 202 7.51 15.17 59.44
CA LYS A 202 8.67 15.09 60.33
C LYS A 202 8.70 16.25 61.33
N LYS A 203 8.43 17.48 60.90
CA LYS A 203 8.36 18.64 61.81
C LYS A 203 7.25 18.46 62.87
N LEU A 204 6.09 17.94 62.49
CA LEU A 204 4.99 17.67 63.40
C LEU A 204 5.36 16.57 64.40
N GLN A 205 5.99 15.48 63.94
CA GLN A 205 6.51 14.43 64.82
C GLN A 205 7.55 14.98 65.82
N ASP A 206 8.50 15.78 65.34
CA ASP A 206 9.53 16.40 66.19
C ASP A 206 8.90 17.36 67.23
N ALA A 207 7.87 18.12 66.85
CA ALA A 207 7.15 19.00 67.77
C ALA A 207 6.35 18.20 68.82
N LEU A 208 5.67 17.14 68.40
CA LEU A 208 4.87 16.28 69.27
C LEU A 208 5.74 15.53 70.28
N GLU A 209 6.91 15.04 69.86
CA GLU A 209 7.88 14.40 70.76
C GLU A 209 8.47 15.42 71.75
N LYS A 210 8.72 16.67 71.31
CA LYS A 210 9.17 17.75 72.21
C LYS A 210 8.13 18.07 73.28
N GLU A 211 6.85 18.17 72.90
CA GLU A 211 5.75 18.45 73.85
C GLU A 211 5.54 17.28 74.82
N ARG A 212 5.65 16.04 74.32
CA ARG A 212 5.68 14.83 75.17
C ARG A 212 6.82 14.87 76.18
N GLN A 213 8.03 15.27 75.75
CA GLN A 213 9.19 15.35 76.64
C GLN A 213 9.00 16.42 77.73
N GLN A 214 8.49 17.60 77.37
CA GLN A 214 8.14 18.64 78.33
C GLN A 214 7.06 18.17 79.32
N SER A 215 6.04 17.47 78.84
CA SER A 215 5.01 16.90 79.71
C SER A 215 5.56 15.79 80.63
N LYS A 216 6.55 15.01 80.20
CA LYS A 216 7.23 14.01 81.05
C LYS A 216 8.05 14.69 82.16
N GLU A 217 8.81 15.72 81.81
CA GLU A 217 9.58 16.52 82.78
C GLU A 217 8.67 17.16 83.82
N GLU A 218 7.50 17.63 83.41
CA GLU A 218 6.48 18.17 84.32
C GLU A 218 5.89 17.10 85.26
N VAL A 219 5.62 15.88 84.75
CA VAL A 219 5.22 14.74 85.60
C VAL A 219 6.31 14.41 86.63
N GLU A 220 7.57 14.44 86.25
CA GLU A 220 8.71 14.17 87.14
C GLU A 220 8.85 15.27 88.20
N ARG A 221 8.71 16.54 87.81
CA ARG A 221 8.71 17.70 88.71
C ARG A 221 7.56 17.62 89.73
N LEU A 222 6.33 17.38 89.27
CA LEU A 222 5.16 17.22 90.14
C LEU A 222 5.30 16.00 91.05
N SER A 223 5.89 14.91 90.57
CA SER A 223 6.18 13.72 91.38
C SER A 223 7.20 14.01 92.50
N GLY A 224 8.24 14.78 92.20
CA GLY A 224 9.22 15.24 93.20
C GLY A 224 8.57 16.11 94.27
N GLN A 225 7.79 17.13 93.86
CA GLN A 225 7.06 18.01 94.78
C GLN A 225 6.07 17.25 95.67
N LEU A 226 5.42 16.22 95.12
CA LEU A 226 4.48 15.37 95.86
C LEU A 226 5.21 14.48 96.89
N SER A 227 6.40 13.98 96.56
CA SER A 227 7.27 13.25 97.50
C SER A 227 7.73 14.16 98.65
N ASP A 228 8.20 15.36 98.34
CA ASP A 228 8.66 16.34 99.33
C ASP A 228 7.52 16.83 100.23
N ALA A 229 6.33 17.06 99.66
CA ALA A 229 5.14 17.44 100.43
C ALA A 229 4.70 16.32 101.40
N LYS A 230 4.81 15.05 100.99
CA LYS A 230 4.53 13.88 101.85
C LYS A 230 5.59 13.68 102.93
N ALA A 231 6.86 13.93 102.63
CA ALA A 231 7.96 13.81 103.60
C ALA A 231 7.95 14.92 104.67
N ASN A 232 7.52 16.13 104.29
CA ASN A 232 7.51 17.31 105.16
C ASN A 232 6.18 17.58 105.90
N GLY A 233 5.23 16.64 105.86
CA GLY A 233 3.98 16.73 106.62
C GLY A 233 3.00 17.82 106.15
N ALA A 234 2.93 18.08 104.84
CA ALA A 234 1.98 19.01 104.25
C ALA A 234 0.50 18.56 104.46
N SER A 235 -0.46 19.49 104.37
CA SER A 235 -1.88 19.17 104.58
C SER A 235 -2.43 18.20 103.52
N ASP A 236 -3.40 17.37 103.91
CA ASP A 236 -4.06 16.40 103.02
C ASP A 236 -4.68 17.05 101.77
N GLU A 237 -5.13 18.32 101.87
CA GLU A 237 -5.63 19.07 100.71
C GLU A 237 -4.54 19.40 99.68
N MET A 238 -3.33 19.73 100.13
CA MET A 238 -2.19 20.03 99.24
C MET A 238 -1.70 18.76 98.54
N VAL A 239 -1.63 17.65 99.28
CA VAL A 239 -1.27 16.34 98.72
C VAL A 239 -2.34 15.89 97.70
N SER A 240 -3.62 16.10 97.98
CA SER A 240 -4.72 15.75 97.07
C SER A 240 -4.69 16.57 95.76
N LYS A 241 -4.41 17.87 95.83
CA LYS A 241 -4.25 18.73 94.64
C LYS A 241 -3.07 18.31 93.78
N LEU A 242 -1.90 18.11 94.37
CA LEU A 242 -0.72 17.63 93.66
C LEU A 242 -0.93 16.22 93.06
N GLN A 243 -1.71 15.35 93.72
CA GLN A 243 -2.08 14.05 93.16
C GLN A 243 -3.02 14.18 91.94
N ALA A 244 -3.94 15.14 91.95
CA ALA A 244 -4.83 15.41 90.82
C ALA A 244 -4.08 15.97 89.61
N GLU A 245 -3.23 16.97 89.82
CA GLU A 245 -2.40 17.59 88.77
C GLU A 245 -1.42 16.57 88.16
N LEU A 246 -0.81 15.72 88.99
CA LEU A 246 0.08 14.66 88.51
C LEU A 246 -0.67 13.61 87.68
N LYS A 247 -1.90 13.25 88.08
CA LYS A 247 -2.75 12.35 87.30
C LYS A 247 -3.11 12.95 85.94
N GLU A 248 -3.43 14.24 85.90
CA GLU A 248 -3.75 14.96 84.66
C GLU A 248 -2.55 15.05 83.73
N ALA A 249 -1.37 15.39 84.26
CA ALA A 249 -0.12 15.42 83.50
C ALA A 249 0.30 14.03 82.99
N ARG A 250 0.05 12.95 83.76
CA ARG A 250 0.28 11.57 83.30
C ARG A 250 -0.67 11.18 82.16
N ASN A 251 -1.95 11.52 82.29
CA ASN A 251 -2.93 11.26 81.22
C ASN A 251 -2.53 11.98 79.93
N LEU A 252 -1.99 13.20 80.03
CA LEU A 252 -1.50 13.95 78.87
C LEU A 252 -0.31 13.22 78.20
N VAL A 253 0.67 12.75 78.97
CA VAL A 253 1.80 11.93 78.44
C VAL A 253 1.31 10.65 77.76
N ASP A 254 0.32 9.97 78.34
CA ASP A 254 -0.24 8.75 77.77
C ASP A 254 -0.96 9.05 76.45
N THR A 255 -1.76 10.13 76.38
CA THR A 255 -2.42 10.56 75.13
C THR A 255 -1.42 10.94 74.04
N LEU A 256 -0.39 11.72 74.37
CA LEU A 256 0.67 12.10 73.41
C LEU A 256 1.46 10.88 72.92
N THR A 257 1.73 9.92 73.80
CA THR A 257 2.40 8.66 73.43
C THR A 257 1.51 7.82 72.49
N GLN A 258 0.20 7.81 72.73
CA GLN A 258 -0.76 7.12 71.86
C GLN A 258 -0.88 7.78 70.48
N GLU A 259 -0.83 9.12 70.40
CA GLU A 259 -0.81 9.85 69.11
C GLU A 259 0.50 9.65 68.32
N LEU A 260 1.64 9.42 69.00
CA LEU A 260 2.93 9.10 68.36
C LEU A 260 3.02 7.65 67.86
N ASP A 261 2.41 6.70 68.56
CA ASP A 261 2.38 5.27 68.20
C ASP A 261 1.31 4.94 67.14
N LYS A 262 0.38 5.86 66.86
CA LYS A 262 -0.54 5.70 65.72
C LYS A 262 0.29 5.70 64.42
N PRO A 263 0.10 4.69 63.54
CA PRO A 263 0.69 4.73 62.22
C PRO A 263 0.29 6.02 61.53
N ILE A 264 1.27 6.82 61.11
CA ILE A 264 0.99 7.96 60.25
C ILE A 264 0.64 7.37 58.89
N GLU A 265 -0.65 7.13 58.67
CA GLU A 265 -1.17 6.97 57.34
C GLU A 265 -1.00 8.31 56.65
N VAL A 266 0.05 8.44 55.85
CA VAL A 266 0.08 9.44 54.77
C VAL A 266 -0.99 9.01 53.77
N THR A 267 -2.25 9.24 54.12
CA THR A 267 -3.33 9.19 53.15
C THR A 267 -3.02 10.32 52.17
N ALA A 268 -2.69 9.95 50.95
CA ALA A 268 -2.71 10.86 49.79
C ALA A 268 -4.18 11.24 49.46
N ALA A 269 -4.97 11.59 50.48
CA ALA A 269 -6.34 12.04 50.36
C ALA A 269 -6.32 13.57 50.34
N ASP A 270 -6.19 14.12 49.13
CA ASP A 270 -6.83 15.39 48.67
C ASP A 270 -6.06 16.10 47.54
N VAL A 271 -4.96 15.54 47.02
CA VAL A 271 -4.44 15.89 45.68
C VAL A 271 -4.21 14.62 44.87
N VAL A 272 -5.28 13.86 44.69
CA VAL A 272 -5.44 13.04 43.50
C VAL A 272 -6.69 13.59 42.84
N GLU A 273 -6.49 14.52 41.90
CA GLU A 273 -7.33 14.53 40.72
C GLU A 273 -7.34 13.08 40.27
N LYS A 274 -8.47 12.40 40.53
CA LYS A 274 -8.70 11.02 40.14
C LYS A 274 -8.12 10.90 38.75
N ILE A 275 -7.04 10.12 38.58
CA ILE A 275 -6.74 9.53 37.28
C ILE A 275 -8.09 8.97 36.87
N PRO A 276 -8.77 9.58 35.89
CA PRO A 276 -10.16 9.26 35.66
C PRO A 276 -10.24 7.76 35.48
N GLU A 277 -11.25 7.11 36.03
CA GLU A 277 -11.44 5.67 35.85
C GLU A 277 -11.44 5.30 34.34
N ALA A 278 -11.71 6.29 33.48
CA ALA A 278 -11.51 6.29 32.05
C ALA A 278 -10.04 6.14 31.61
N VAL A 279 -9.07 6.86 32.19
CA VAL A 279 -7.63 6.76 31.85
C VAL A 279 -7.04 5.45 32.37
N GLN A 280 -7.45 4.95 33.54
CA GLN A 280 -7.00 3.64 34.02
C GLN A 280 -7.59 2.51 33.15
N LYS A 281 -8.87 2.61 32.75
CA LYS A 281 -9.47 1.70 31.77
C LYS A 281 -8.82 1.82 30.40
N GLU A 282 -8.48 3.01 29.94
CA GLU A 282 -7.81 3.22 28.65
C GLU A 282 -6.37 2.71 28.70
N LEU A 283 -5.63 2.91 29.80
CA LEU A 283 -4.30 2.32 29.98
C LEU A 283 -4.37 0.79 30.09
N ASP A 284 -5.40 0.24 30.72
CA ASP A 284 -5.61 -1.21 30.80
C ASP A 284 -6.13 -1.78 29.48
N GLU A 285 -6.91 -1.03 28.69
CA GLU A 285 -7.32 -1.39 27.33
C GLU A 285 -6.17 -1.23 26.32
N LEU A 286 -5.28 -0.24 26.49
CA LEU A 286 -4.05 -0.06 25.73
C LEU A 286 -3.03 -1.11 26.13
N ARG A 287 -2.86 -1.42 27.42
CA ARG A 287 -2.04 -2.54 27.89
C ARG A 287 -2.61 -3.86 27.43
N LYS A 288 -3.93 -4.05 27.39
CA LYS A 288 -4.57 -5.26 26.83
C LYS A 288 -4.45 -5.31 25.32
N LYS A 289 -4.56 -4.20 24.58
CA LYS A 289 -4.28 -4.13 23.13
C LYS A 289 -2.80 -4.32 22.78
N VAL A 290 -1.89 -3.87 23.65
CA VAL A 290 -0.45 -4.09 23.52
C VAL A 290 -0.09 -5.52 23.93
N GLN A 291 -0.71 -6.08 24.97
CA GLN A 291 -0.51 -7.46 25.45
C GLN A 291 -1.21 -8.51 24.56
N ASP A 292 -2.28 -8.15 23.86
CA ASP A 292 -2.88 -8.92 22.77
C ASP A 292 -2.02 -8.85 21.49
N LYS A 293 -1.16 -7.82 21.35
CA LYS A 293 -0.11 -7.72 20.32
C LYS A 293 1.25 -8.30 20.77
N GLU A 294 1.46 -8.48 22.07
CA GLU A 294 2.70 -8.95 22.71
C GLU A 294 2.50 -10.23 23.54
N SER A 295 1.52 -11.07 23.18
CA SER A 295 1.53 -12.48 23.58
C SER A 295 2.28 -13.31 22.52
N PRO A 296 3.10 -14.28 22.92
CA PRO A 296 4.24 -14.78 22.14
C PRO A 296 3.81 -15.66 20.96
N GLN A 297 3.40 -15.03 19.86
CA GLN A 297 3.50 -15.67 18.57
C GLN A 297 4.96 -15.57 18.12
N GLN A 298 5.81 -16.50 18.55
CA GLN A 298 7.15 -16.68 17.97
C GLN A 298 7.11 -16.75 16.43
N GLY A 299 5.97 -17.14 15.84
CA GLY A 299 5.71 -17.07 14.41
C GLY A 299 5.58 -15.66 13.82
N SER A 300 5.09 -14.65 14.54
CA SER A 300 4.95 -13.27 14.01
C SER A 300 6.30 -12.55 13.98
N THR A 301 7.11 -12.67 15.03
CA THR A 301 8.45 -12.06 15.09
C THR A 301 9.42 -12.70 14.08
N ALA A 302 9.34 -14.01 13.87
CA ALA A 302 10.13 -14.70 12.85
C ALA A 302 9.68 -14.31 11.43
N ARG A 303 8.37 -14.16 11.19
CA ARG A 303 7.83 -13.69 9.89
C ARG A 303 8.19 -12.24 9.59
N VAL A 304 8.13 -11.36 10.58
CA VAL A 304 8.53 -9.95 10.41
C VAL A 304 10.03 -9.85 10.14
N ARG A 305 10.87 -10.58 10.89
CA ARG A 305 12.32 -10.63 10.61
C ARG A 305 12.62 -11.24 9.25
N PHE A 306 11.89 -12.28 8.84
CA PHE A 306 11.99 -12.83 7.49
C PHE A 306 11.64 -11.79 6.43
N SER A 307 10.53 -11.04 6.59
CA SER A 307 10.13 -10.00 5.62
C SER A 307 11.22 -8.95 5.45
N VAL A 308 11.79 -8.46 6.56
CA VAL A 308 12.87 -7.47 6.53
C VAL A 308 14.12 -8.03 5.82
N HIS A 309 14.56 -9.24 6.17
CA HIS A 309 15.73 -9.85 5.53
C HIS A 309 15.50 -10.17 4.06
N PHE A 310 14.29 -10.61 3.70
CA PHE A 310 13.91 -10.93 2.33
C PHE A 310 13.84 -9.68 1.47
N GLU A 311 13.18 -8.61 1.93
CA GLU A 311 13.11 -7.33 1.22
C GLU A 311 14.50 -6.72 1.04
N THR A 312 15.35 -6.78 2.07
CA THR A 312 16.75 -6.33 1.97
C THR A 312 17.50 -7.12 0.90
N LEU A 313 17.40 -8.46 0.91
CA LEU A 313 18.04 -9.32 -0.08
C LEU A 313 17.57 -9.03 -1.51
N VAL A 314 16.26 -8.79 -1.71
CA VAL A 314 15.69 -8.45 -3.01
C VAL A 314 16.23 -7.10 -3.50
N ASN A 315 16.30 -6.10 -2.63
CA ASN A 315 16.80 -4.76 -2.98
C ASN A 315 18.30 -4.77 -3.31
N ASP A 316 19.09 -5.50 -2.53
CA ASP A 316 20.52 -5.67 -2.78
C ASP A 316 20.76 -6.43 -4.09
N PHE A 317 19.95 -7.46 -4.37
CA PHE A 317 20.05 -8.20 -5.62
C PHE A 317 19.68 -7.35 -6.85
N LYS A 318 18.64 -6.51 -6.75
CA LYS A 318 18.31 -5.54 -7.80
C LYS A 318 19.45 -4.55 -8.05
N SER A 319 20.06 -4.04 -6.98
CA SER A 319 21.20 -3.13 -7.06
C SER A 319 22.40 -3.81 -7.72
N LEU A 320 22.67 -5.08 -7.37
CA LEU A 320 23.71 -5.89 -7.99
C LEU A 320 23.48 -6.11 -9.49
N LEU A 321 22.24 -6.39 -9.91
CA LEU A 321 21.90 -6.48 -11.34
C LEU A 321 22.12 -5.15 -12.06
N GLY A 322 21.78 -4.03 -11.42
CA GLY A 322 22.08 -2.69 -11.95
C GLY A 322 23.57 -2.49 -12.20
N THR A 323 24.42 -2.80 -11.20
CA THR A 323 25.88 -2.69 -11.38
C THR A 323 26.42 -3.64 -12.45
N LEU A 324 25.83 -4.81 -12.65
CA LEU A 324 26.21 -5.70 -13.76
C LEU A 324 25.89 -5.08 -15.12
N VAL A 325 24.76 -4.39 -15.25
CA VAL A 325 24.42 -3.67 -16.49
C VAL A 325 25.45 -2.57 -16.76
N GLU A 326 25.83 -1.78 -15.77
CA GLU A 326 26.87 -0.74 -15.89
C GLU A 326 28.24 -1.33 -16.26
N ILE A 327 28.62 -2.47 -15.67
CA ILE A 327 29.86 -3.17 -16.00
C ILE A 327 29.82 -3.70 -17.44
N LYS A 328 28.67 -4.15 -17.94
CA LYS A 328 28.53 -4.60 -19.32
C LYS A 328 28.83 -3.49 -20.34
N GLU A 329 28.53 -2.25 -20.00
CA GLU A 329 28.77 -1.08 -20.86
C GLU A 329 30.26 -0.68 -20.91
N THR A 330 31.02 -1.05 -19.89
CA THR A 330 32.43 -0.62 -19.71
C THR A 330 33.44 -1.75 -19.94
N ASP A 331 33.12 -2.99 -19.56
CA ASP A 331 33.98 -4.17 -19.68
C ASP A 331 33.15 -5.47 -19.83
N SER A 332 33.02 -5.93 -21.07
CA SER A 332 32.25 -7.12 -21.41
C SER A 332 32.85 -8.44 -20.89
N GLU A 333 34.18 -8.52 -20.70
CA GLU A 333 34.81 -9.73 -20.15
C GLU A 333 34.61 -9.81 -18.63
N ALA A 334 34.76 -8.68 -17.94
CA ALA A 334 34.49 -8.59 -16.51
C ALA A 334 33.01 -8.85 -16.20
N HIS A 335 32.09 -8.33 -17.02
CA HIS A 335 30.65 -8.61 -16.91
C HIS A 335 30.34 -10.11 -16.88
N ASP A 336 30.89 -10.89 -17.83
CA ASP A 336 30.62 -12.33 -17.90
C ASP A 336 31.23 -13.09 -16.71
N LYS A 337 32.38 -12.63 -16.20
CA LYS A 337 32.99 -13.18 -14.99
C LYS A 337 32.13 -12.91 -13.75
N TYR A 338 31.67 -11.68 -13.55
CA TYR A 338 30.82 -11.33 -12.40
C TYR A 338 29.44 -11.96 -12.51
N LYS A 339 28.84 -12.04 -13.70
CA LYS A 339 27.59 -12.76 -13.94
C LYS A 339 27.70 -14.24 -13.55
N LYS A 340 28.78 -14.92 -13.93
CA LYS A 340 29.04 -16.31 -13.52
C LYS A 340 29.21 -16.44 -12.00
N ALA A 341 29.88 -15.48 -11.35
CA ALA A 341 30.03 -15.47 -9.90
C ALA A 341 28.68 -15.32 -9.18
N VAL A 342 27.81 -14.41 -9.64
CA VAL A 342 26.45 -14.23 -9.11
C VAL A 342 25.59 -15.49 -9.33
N ALA A 343 25.63 -16.08 -10.53
CA ALA A 343 24.93 -17.33 -10.80
C ALA A 343 25.41 -18.49 -9.91
N GLY A 344 26.72 -18.58 -9.65
CA GLY A 344 27.29 -19.55 -8.73
C GLY A 344 26.86 -19.35 -7.27
N LEU A 345 26.73 -18.09 -6.83
CA LEU A 345 26.22 -17.77 -5.49
C LEU A 345 24.75 -18.21 -5.34
N ILE A 346 23.91 -17.92 -6.34
CA ILE A 346 22.50 -18.36 -6.35
C ILE A 346 22.41 -19.89 -6.29
N GLY A 347 23.24 -20.60 -7.05
CA GLY A 347 23.31 -22.07 -6.98
C GLY A 347 23.61 -22.58 -5.56
N LYS A 348 24.63 -22.01 -4.90
CA LYS A 348 24.98 -22.37 -3.51
C LYS A 348 23.90 -22.00 -2.49
N MET A 349 23.17 -20.91 -2.71
CA MET A 349 22.02 -20.55 -1.87
C MET A 349 20.87 -21.55 -2.05
N SER A 350 20.61 -21.97 -3.28
CA SER A 350 19.58 -22.97 -3.61
C SER A 350 19.89 -24.35 -3.05
N GLU A 351 21.16 -24.71 -2.82
CA GLU A 351 21.54 -25.97 -2.18
C GLU A 351 21.29 -25.98 -0.66
N ARG A 352 21.12 -24.81 -0.05
CA ARG A 352 20.96 -24.63 1.41
C ARG A 352 19.53 -24.30 1.86
N LEU A 353 18.65 -24.02 0.91
CA LEU A 353 17.21 -23.87 1.08
C LEU A 353 16.54 -25.19 0.70
#